data_AF-A0A7W2HJD9-F1
#
_entry.id   AF-A0A7W2HJD9-F1
#
_cell.length_a   1.000
_cell.length_b   1.000
_cell.length_c   1.000
_cell.angle_alpha   90.00
_cell.angle_beta   90.00
_cell.angle_gamma   90.00
#
_symmetry.space_group_name_H-M   'P 1'
#
loop_
_entity.id
_entity.type
_entity.pdbx_description
1 polymer ?
#
loop_
_entity_poly.entity_id
_entity_poly.type
_entity_poly.pdbx_seq_one_letter_code
_entity_poly.pdbx_strand_id
1 'polypeptide(L)'
;MNHNPNPQLGPAMALVALLKEHPELPRVDWSVSTSGFLSGTHVADYDARPLMDAYAAVIGGTPIESTYSRGGDERHTFHLMTDWRDVHFDLWVSCPASVVQAVAA
;
A
#
# COMPACT_ATOMS: atom_id res chain seq x y z
N MET A 1 -29.97 9.57 21.12
CA MET A 1 -28.51 9.74 20.94
C MET A 1 -28.19 9.40 19.50
N ASN A 2 -27.84 10.39 18.68
CA ASN A 2 -27.43 10.15 17.30
C ASN A 2 -25.97 9.68 17.33
N HIS A 3 -25.77 8.38 17.17
CA HIS A 3 -24.44 7.80 16.98
C HIS A 3 -24.04 8.15 15.55
N ASN A 4 -23.32 9.26 15.35
CA ASN A 4 -22.66 9.48 14.06
C ASN A 4 -21.56 8.42 13.98
N PRO A 5 -21.65 7.43 13.07
CA PRO A 5 -20.62 6.41 12.97
C PRO A 5 -19.30 7.11 12.63
N ASN A 6 -18.24 6.84 13.40
CA ASN A 6 -16.92 7.36 13.09
C ASN A 6 -16.41 6.63 11.83
N PRO A 7 -16.27 7.33 10.68
CA PRO A 7 -15.88 6.69 9.43
C PRO A 7 -14.47 6.08 9.47
N GLN A 8 -13.63 6.49 10.42
CA GLN A 8 -12.26 5.98 10.59
C GLN A 8 -12.20 4.64 11.32
N LEU A 9 -13.26 4.29 12.09
CA LEU A 9 -13.22 3.13 12.97
C LEU A 9 -13.09 1.82 12.18
N GLY A 10 -13.90 1.63 11.13
CA GLY A 10 -13.84 0.44 10.27
C GLY A 10 -12.45 0.24 9.63
N PRO A 11 -11.93 1.24 8.90
CA PRO A 11 -10.61 1.15 8.28
C PRO A 11 -9.46 0.97 9.29
N ALA A 12 -9.50 1.66 10.43
CA ALA A 12 -8.50 1.47 11.48
C ALA A 12 -8.54 0.05 12.08
N MET A 13 -9.75 -0.50 12.29
CA MET A 13 -9.91 -1.89 12.75
C MET A 13 -9.42 -2.91 11.72
N ALA A 14 -9.69 -2.68 10.43
CA ALA A 14 -9.16 -3.51 9.36
C ALA A 14 -7.63 -3.47 9.35
N LEU A 15 -7.00 -2.29 9.40
CA LEU A 15 -5.55 -2.20 9.48
C LEU A 15 -4.97 -2.96 10.69
N VAL A 16 -5.57 -2.82 11.86
CA VAL A 16 -5.13 -3.58 13.06
C VAL A 16 -5.28 -5.09 12.86
N ALA A 17 -6.37 -5.55 12.24
CA ALA A 17 -6.56 -6.97 11.94
C ALA A 17 -5.49 -7.47 10.97
N LEU A 18 -5.23 -6.74 9.88
CA LEU A 18 -4.21 -7.07 8.89
C LEU A 18 -2.83 -7.25 9.55
N LEU A 19 -2.40 -6.27 10.35
CA LEU A 19 -1.09 -6.29 11.01
C LEU A 19 -0.97 -7.36 12.10
N LYS A 20 -2.09 -7.79 12.69
CA LYS A 20 -2.10 -8.87 13.69
C LYS A 20 -2.11 -10.26 13.05
N GLU A 21 -2.88 -10.42 11.99
CA GLU A 21 -3.02 -11.69 11.27
C GLU A 21 -1.79 -11.99 10.41
N HIS A 22 -1.11 -10.95 9.91
CA HIS A 22 0.03 -11.03 9.01
C HIS A 22 1.22 -10.18 9.50
N PRO A 23 1.81 -10.50 10.67
CA PRO A 23 2.95 -9.76 11.22
C PRO A 23 4.22 -9.85 10.35
N GLU A 24 4.25 -10.77 9.37
CA GLU A 24 5.32 -10.93 8.38
C GLU A 24 5.30 -9.87 7.26
N LEU A 25 4.20 -9.13 7.11
CA LEU A 25 4.09 -8.13 6.05
C LEU A 25 5.17 -7.04 6.22
N PRO A 26 5.81 -6.61 5.11
CA PRO A 26 6.79 -5.54 5.16
C PRO A 26 6.18 -4.24 5.71
N ARG A 27 7.01 -3.42 6.35
CA ARG A 27 6.55 -2.19 6.97
C ARG A 27 6.12 -1.16 5.92
N VAL A 28 4.94 -0.58 6.12
CA VAL A 28 4.37 0.51 5.31
C VAL A 28 3.89 1.61 6.24
N ASP A 29 3.99 2.86 5.80
CA ASP A 29 3.43 4.00 6.52
C ASP A 29 1.95 4.14 6.17
N TRP A 30 1.10 3.90 7.18
CA TRP A 30 -0.35 3.89 7.02
C TRP A 30 -1.00 5.19 7.49
N SER A 31 -2.08 5.57 6.83
CA SER A 31 -2.92 6.71 7.17
C SER A 31 -4.39 6.34 7.04
N VAL A 32 -5.22 6.83 7.95
CA VAL A 32 -6.67 6.79 7.84
C VAL A 32 -7.18 8.23 7.83
N SER A 33 -7.67 8.69 6.67
CA SER A 33 -8.21 10.04 6.55
C SER A 33 -9.46 10.22 7.41
N THR A 34 -9.87 11.46 7.66
CA THR A 34 -11.13 11.77 8.37
C THR A 34 -12.37 11.30 7.64
N SER A 35 -12.29 11.03 6.32
CA SER A 35 -13.37 10.46 5.53
C SER A 35 -13.41 8.93 5.55
N GLY A 36 -12.51 8.28 6.30
CA GLY A 36 -12.41 6.82 6.35
C GLY A 36 -11.63 6.20 5.19
N PHE A 37 -10.81 6.99 4.49
CA PHE A 37 -9.94 6.47 3.44
C PHE A 37 -8.67 5.89 4.06
N LEU A 38 -8.43 4.60 3.88
CA LEU A 38 -7.22 3.91 4.34
C LEU A 38 -6.21 3.86 3.21
N SER A 39 -5.05 4.49 3.44
CA SER A 39 -3.94 4.44 2.50
C SER A 39 -2.63 4.05 3.16
N GLY A 40 -1.81 3.34 2.39
CA GLY A 40 -0.45 2.97 2.73
C GLY A 40 0.52 3.61 1.75
N THR A 41 1.64 4.13 2.25
CA THR A 41 2.71 4.64 1.40
C THR A 41 4.06 4.07 1.83
N HIS A 42 4.90 3.75 0.85
CA HIS A 42 6.29 3.43 1.12
C HIS A 42 7.21 3.92 -0.01
N VAL A 43 8.35 4.50 0.38
CA VAL A 43 9.40 4.94 -0.54
C VAL A 43 10.60 4.06 -0.26
N ALA A 44 10.76 3.02 -1.09
CA ALA A 44 11.86 2.08 -0.98
C ALA A 44 13.09 2.60 -1.75
N ASP A 45 14.27 2.15 -1.30
CA ASP A 45 15.55 2.26 -2.03
C ASP A 45 15.98 0.91 -2.63
N TYR A 46 15.10 -0.08 -2.56
CA TYR A 46 15.24 -1.45 -3.07
C TYR A 46 14.07 -1.79 -4.00
N ASP A 47 14.17 -2.90 -4.73
CA ASP A 47 13.07 -3.37 -5.59
C ASP A 47 11.80 -3.61 -4.75
N ALA A 48 10.76 -2.83 -5.02
CA ALA A 48 9.53 -2.85 -4.25
C ALA A 48 8.53 -3.95 -4.67
N ARG A 49 8.81 -4.71 -5.74
CA ARG A 49 7.93 -5.80 -6.20
C ARG A 49 7.64 -6.84 -5.11
N PRO A 50 8.63 -7.38 -4.37
CA PRO A 50 8.36 -8.37 -3.33
C PRO A 50 7.47 -7.82 -2.21
N LEU A 51 7.57 -6.53 -1.89
CA LEU A 51 6.70 -5.89 -0.91
C LEU A 51 5.27 -5.85 -1.44
N MET A 52 5.08 -5.41 -2.68
CA MET A 52 3.75 -5.32 -3.30
C MET A 52 3.11 -6.70 -3.48
N ASP A 53 3.88 -7.69 -3.88
CA ASP A 53 3.42 -9.08 -4.02
C ASP A 53 2.99 -9.66 -2.67
N ALA A 54 3.73 -9.38 -1.59
CA ALA A 54 3.37 -9.82 -0.24
C ALA A 54 2.01 -9.23 0.20
N TYR A 55 1.77 -7.94 -0.07
CA TYR A 55 0.47 -7.33 0.19
C TYR A 55 -0.62 -7.91 -0.70
N ALA A 56 -0.41 -7.98 -2.02
CA ALA A 56 -1.39 -8.53 -2.95
C ALA A 56 -1.78 -9.98 -2.62
N ALA A 57 -0.86 -10.80 -2.11
CA ALA A 57 -1.14 -12.16 -1.67
C ALA A 57 -2.08 -12.24 -0.46
N VAL A 58 -2.09 -11.22 0.40
CA VAL A 58 -2.89 -11.17 1.63
C VAL A 58 -4.22 -10.45 1.43
N ILE A 59 -4.18 -9.23 0.89
CA ILE A 59 -5.37 -8.39 0.73
C ILE A 59 -6.08 -8.60 -0.61
N GLY A 60 -5.46 -9.34 -1.53
CA GLY A 60 -5.95 -9.54 -2.89
C GLY A 60 -5.60 -8.38 -3.82
N GLY A 61 -6.10 -8.47 -5.06
CA GLY A 61 -5.86 -7.46 -6.10
C GLY A 61 -4.57 -7.70 -6.90
N THR A 62 -4.37 -6.84 -7.89
CA THR A 62 -3.21 -6.88 -8.79
C THR A 62 -2.52 -5.53 -8.75
N PRO A 63 -1.23 -5.46 -8.35
CA PRO A 63 -0.47 -4.23 -8.43
C PRO A 63 -0.39 -3.70 -9.86
N ILE A 64 -0.60 -2.41 -10.03
CA ILE A 64 -0.40 -1.69 -11.29
C ILE A 64 0.96 -1.01 -11.22
N GLU A 65 1.78 -1.23 -12.24
CA GLU A 65 3.11 -0.65 -12.36
C GLU A 65 3.11 0.59 -13.26
N SER A 66 3.95 1.55 -12.93
CA SER A 66 4.16 2.76 -13.73
C SER A 66 5.54 3.35 -13.47
N THR A 67 6.02 4.24 -14.35
CA THR A 67 7.24 5.02 -14.13
C THR A 67 6.92 6.50 -14.15
N TYR A 68 7.64 7.29 -13.36
CA TYR A 68 7.57 8.74 -13.43
C TYR A 68 8.89 9.40 -13.02
N SER A 69 9.16 10.58 -13.59
CA SER A 69 10.32 11.38 -13.21
C SER A 69 9.95 12.38 -12.11
N ARG A 70 10.73 12.42 -11.03
CA ARG A 70 10.58 13.40 -9.95
C ARG A 70 11.92 13.99 -9.58
N GLY A 71 12.09 15.30 -9.78
CA GLY A 71 13.33 15.99 -9.43
C GLY A 71 14.56 15.56 -10.26
N GLY A 72 14.35 14.98 -11.44
CA GLY A 72 15.42 14.42 -12.28
C GLY A 72 15.65 12.92 -12.08
N ASP A 73 15.09 12.34 -11.02
CA ASP A 73 15.20 10.90 -10.75
C ASP A 73 14.02 10.14 -11.35
N GLU A 74 14.30 9.07 -12.08
CA GLU A 74 13.28 8.14 -12.55
C GLU A 74 12.92 7.16 -11.43
N ARG A 75 11.62 7.10 -11.11
CA ARG A 75 11.07 6.18 -10.12
C ARG A 75 10.11 5.20 -10.79
N HIS A 76 10.16 3.97 -10.32
CA HIS A 76 9.15 2.96 -10.59
C HIS A 76 8.14 2.95 -9.46
N THR A 77 6.86 2.95 -9.81
CA THR A 77 5.73 3.00 -8.89
C THR A 77 4.86 1.79 -9.03
N PHE A 78 4.32 1.37 -7.89
CA PHE A 78 3.40 0.27 -7.76
C PHE A 78 2.19 0.75 -7.00
N HIS A 79 1.00 0.46 -7.51
CA HIS A 79 -0.26 0.85 -6.90
C HIS A 79 -1.15 -0.37 -6.77
N LEU A 80 -1.58 -0.67 -5.54
CA LEU A 80 -2.54 -1.74 -5.25
C LEU A 80 -3.77 -1.11 -4.63
N MET A 81 -4.86 -1.09 -5.40
CA MET A 81 -6.19 -0.69 -4.92
C MET A 81 -7.09 -1.92 -4.90
N THR A 82 -7.65 -2.22 -3.73
CA THR A 82 -8.56 -3.36 -3.57
C THR A 82 -9.46 -3.18 -2.35
N ASP A 83 -10.48 -4.02 -2.23
CA ASP A 83 -11.32 -4.08 -1.03
C ASP A 83 -10.96 -5.33 -0.22
N TRP A 84 -10.70 -5.14 1.08
CA TRP A 84 -10.43 -6.23 2.01
C TRP A 84 -11.37 -6.12 3.20
N ARG A 85 -12.23 -7.13 3.39
CA ARG A 85 -13.28 -7.17 4.42
C ARG A 85 -14.12 -5.88 4.44
N ASP A 86 -14.62 -5.49 3.26
CA ASP A 86 -15.46 -4.31 3.03
C ASP A 86 -14.77 -2.95 3.30
N VAL A 87 -13.44 -2.93 3.44
CA VAL A 87 -12.64 -1.70 3.55
C VAL A 87 -11.79 -1.53 2.31
N HIS A 88 -11.87 -0.35 1.70
CA HIS A 88 -11.02 0.02 0.57
C HIS A 88 -9.58 0.30 1.03
N PHE A 89 -8.63 -0.38 0.41
CA PHE A 89 -7.19 -0.18 0.59
C PHE A 89 -6.60 0.48 -0.64
N ASP A 90 -5.85 1.56 -0.40
CA ASP A 90 -4.99 2.20 -1.40
C ASP A 90 -3.53 2.12 -0.94
N LEU A 91 -2.75 1.23 -1.55
CA LEU A 91 -1.32 1.08 -1.25
C LEU A 91 -0.49 1.59 -2.43
N TRP A 92 0.26 2.66 -2.20
CA TRP A 92 1.19 3.23 -3.16
C TRP A 92 2.64 3.06 -2.70
N VAL A 93 3.48 2.48 -3.55
CA VAL A 93 4.89 2.25 -3.26
C VAL A 93 5.74 2.71 -4.42
N SER A 94 6.92 3.24 -4.14
CA SER A 94 7.88 3.59 -5.19
C SER A 94 9.31 3.18 -4.84
N CYS A 95 10.11 2.93 -5.86
CA CYS A 95 11.56 2.72 -5.76
C CYS A 95 12.29 3.40 -6.94
N PRO A 96 13.63 3.58 -6.88
CA PRO A 96 14.41 4.01 -8.04
C PRO A 96 14.21 3.08 -9.24
N ALA A 97 14.06 3.60 -10.46
CA ALA A 97 13.90 2.73 -11.64
C ALA A 97 15.14 1.86 -11.91
N SER A 98 16.32 2.34 -11.51
CA SER A 98 17.60 1.63 -11.63
C SER A 98 17.64 0.30 -10.86
N VAL A 99 16.95 0.21 -9.70
CA VAL A 99 16.94 -1.03 -8.90
C VAL A 99 16.03 -2.10 -9.50
N VAL A 100 15.02 -1.70 -10.27
CA VAL A 100 14.11 -2.64 -10.97
C VAL A 100 14.77 -3.19 -12.24
N GLN A 101 15.46 -2.33 -13.00
CA GLN A 101 16.14 -2.71 -14.24
C GLN A 101 17.30 -3.69 -14.01
N ALA A 102 18.03 -3.55 -12.90
CA ALA A 102 19.16 -4.43 -12.57
C ALA A 102 18.75 -5.89 -12.31
N VAL A 103 17.47 -6.16 -12.01
CA VAL A 103 16.95 -7.51 -11.75
C VAL A 103 16.37 -8.15 -13.03
N ALA A 104 16.10 -7.35 -14.07
CA ALA A 104 15.55 -7.82 -15.35
C ALA A 104 16.63 -8.18 -16.40
N ALA A 105 17.90 -7.93 -16.11
CA ALA A 105 19.06 -8.21 -16.96
C ALA A 105 19.83 -9.44 -16.49
#